data_AF-A0A940TKF4-F1
#
_entry.id   AF-A0A940TKF4-F1
#
_cell.length_a   1.000
_cell.length_b   1.000
_cell.length_c   1.000
_cell.angle_alpha   90.00
_cell.angle_beta   90.00
_cell.angle_gamma   90.00
#
_symmetry.space_group_name_H-M   'P 1'
#
loop_
_entity.id
_entity.type
_entity.pdbx_description
1 polymer ?
#
loop_
_entity_poly.entity_id
_entity_poly.type
_entity_poly.pdbx_seq_one_letter_code
_entity_poly.pdbx_strand_id
1 'polypeptide(L)'
;LETSLPLEVTVMPISLEDIPGINYFMLMTYEFTELTMPWSKEEKEKIYQSACNILKDYKEHGITTLCLHSPFVLITKEDGTPNLEDIFAALRAAKEIGFKGRIIWYMGHLIQTSKAKHPGNIKRFEEGIHLPRLKYIVETVSQYAKEHGGPEVIFLPIDEPGDSYQDFQNQRREITPLLLKTIKDLGAQTMLTNDDYRLFDNDVTTECLNPTYARYIYGYYTWMNGVDGMSSWTFQNTQNARGLPGGADFRGSDIYLAYPDPRGPIATLKWEAIREGIDDHKLVHQLGKRIQKLKRMGIQTSKYEDFLAGIAKKEGTPGCLKGEEGAWNSISFKENRDHLISMILDAETRLDQHTGKSMRSRKENTPFIRS
;
A
#
# COMPACT_ATOMS: atom_id res chain seq x y z
N LEU A 1 32.63 -26.42 -14.38
CA LEU A 1 31.42 -26.61 -15.21
C LEU A 1 30.64 -25.30 -15.12
N GLU A 2 30.65 -24.50 -16.18
CA GLU A 2 29.72 -23.37 -16.28
C GLU A 2 28.36 -23.93 -16.66
N THR A 3 27.37 -23.75 -15.78
CA THR A 3 25.98 -24.09 -16.05
C THR A 3 25.29 -22.84 -16.56
N SER A 4 24.77 -22.88 -17.79
CA SER A 4 23.92 -21.82 -18.35
C SER A 4 22.46 -22.27 -18.37
N LEU A 5 21.55 -21.38 -17.95
CA LEU A 5 20.10 -21.57 -18.04
C LEU A 5 19.56 -20.64 -19.14
N PRO A 6 18.99 -21.15 -20.24
CA PRO A 6 18.39 -20.30 -21.27
C PRO A 6 17.14 -19.62 -20.71
N LEU A 7 17.04 -18.30 -20.90
CA LEU A 7 15.89 -17.49 -20.53
C LEU A 7 15.30 -16.84 -21.78
N GLU A 8 14.02 -17.08 -22.04
CA GLU A 8 13.26 -16.40 -23.08
C GLU A 8 12.17 -15.54 -22.42
N VAL A 9 12.09 -14.27 -22.81
CA VAL A 9 11.11 -13.31 -22.28
C VAL A 9 10.31 -12.75 -23.44
N THR A 10 8.99 -12.95 -23.44
CA THR A 10 8.10 -12.33 -24.41
C THR A 10 7.42 -11.11 -23.81
N VAL A 11 7.71 -9.92 -24.35
CA VAL A 11 7.08 -8.67 -23.92
C VAL A 11 5.80 -8.43 -24.73
N MET A 12 4.66 -8.42 -24.04
CA MET A 12 3.37 -8.14 -24.65
C MET A 12 3.18 -6.63 -24.86
N PRO A 13 2.44 -6.19 -25.89
CA PRO A 13 2.15 -4.77 -26.13
C PRO A 13 1.06 -4.22 -25.19
N ILE A 14 1.10 -4.62 -23.91
CA ILE A 14 0.16 -4.20 -22.86
C ILE A 14 0.95 -3.40 -21.83
N SER A 15 0.53 -2.16 -21.58
CA SER A 15 1.04 -1.37 -20.47
C SER A 15 0.08 -1.50 -19.29
N LEU A 16 0.60 -1.93 -18.13
CA LEU A 16 -0.14 -1.91 -16.89
C LEU A 16 -0.14 -0.49 -16.33
N GLU A 17 -1.34 0.02 -16.02
CA GLU A 17 -1.54 1.33 -15.43
C GLU A 17 -2.13 1.14 -14.03
N ASP A 18 -1.86 2.08 -13.12
CA ASP A 18 -2.53 2.12 -11.83
C ASP A 18 -4.05 2.30 -12.00
N ILE A 19 -4.82 1.64 -11.14
CA ILE A 19 -6.27 1.68 -11.17
C ILE A 19 -6.74 2.94 -10.44
N PRO A 20 -7.40 3.90 -11.10
CA PRO A 20 -7.84 5.12 -10.45
C PRO A 20 -8.74 4.83 -9.25
N GLY A 21 -8.42 5.40 -8.10
CA GLY A 21 -9.21 5.26 -6.87
C GLY A 21 -8.87 4.05 -5.99
N ILE A 22 -8.02 3.12 -6.46
CA ILE A 22 -7.61 1.95 -5.67
C ILE A 22 -6.31 2.23 -4.93
N ASN A 23 -6.34 2.06 -3.61
CA ASN A 23 -5.23 2.34 -2.70
C ASN A 23 -4.60 1.03 -2.21
N TYR A 24 -3.43 0.70 -2.73
CA TYR A 24 -2.58 -0.34 -2.16
C TYR A 24 -1.54 0.31 -1.26
N PHE A 25 -1.43 -0.13 -0.02
CA PHE A 25 -0.48 0.42 0.95
C PHE A 25 -0.20 -0.55 2.08
N MET A 26 0.99 -0.46 2.67
CA MET A 26 1.30 -1.12 3.93
C MET A 26 0.91 -0.19 5.07
N LEU A 27 0.18 -0.69 6.07
CA LEU A 27 -0.34 0.15 7.15
C LEU A 27 0.77 0.49 8.16
N MET A 28 0.90 1.78 8.48
CA MET A 28 1.70 2.31 9.59
C MET A 28 3.16 1.85 9.58
N THR A 29 3.89 2.18 8.53
CA THR A 29 5.32 1.82 8.38
C THR A 29 6.24 2.89 8.99
N TYR A 30 7.48 2.52 9.32
CA TYR A 30 8.34 3.27 10.26
C TYR A 30 9.56 3.97 9.63
N GLU A 31 9.64 4.05 8.31
CA GLU A 31 10.89 4.34 7.57
C GLU A 31 11.53 5.69 7.95
N PHE A 32 10.72 6.69 8.32
CA PHE A 32 11.19 8.04 8.62
C PHE A 32 11.18 8.40 10.11
N THR A 33 10.70 7.50 10.98
CA THR A 33 10.43 7.81 12.39
C THR A 33 11.68 8.19 13.19
N GLU A 34 12.85 7.70 12.79
CA GLU A 34 14.12 7.99 13.44
C GLU A 34 14.68 9.38 13.10
N LEU A 35 14.17 10.07 12.07
CA LEU A 35 14.74 11.36 11.64
C LEU A 35 14.57 12.50 12.65
N THR A 36 13.61 12.37 13.57
CA THR A 36 13.42 13.33 14.66
C THR A 36 14.38 13.11 15.85
N MET A 37 15.09 11.99 15.88
CA MET A 37 16.04 11.66 16.95
C MET A 37 17.36 12.44 16.82
N PRO A 38 18.18 12.53 17.89
CA PRO A 38 19.42 13.32 17.91
C PRO A 38 20.59 12.62 17.20
N TRP A 39 20.32 12.04 16.03
CA TRP A 39 21.34 11.47 15.14
C TRP A 39 22.22 12.57 14.55
N SER A 40 23.47 12.22 14.24
CA SER A 40 24.35 13.08 13.45
C SER A 40 23.77 13.32 12.04
N LYS A 41 24.24 14.37 11.37
CA LYS A 41 23.82 14.67 9.99
C LYS A 41 24.07 13.49 9.04
N GLU A 42 25.20 12.80 9.18
CA GLU A 42 25.55 11.65 8.34
C GLU A 42 24.61 10.46 8.59
N GLU A 43 24.25 10.19 9.84
CA GLU A 43 23.30 9.12 10.19
C GLU A 43 21.90 9.43 9.67
N LYS A 44 21.42 10.68 9.79
CA LYS A 44 20.13 11.10 9.22
C LYS A 44 20.09 10.93 7.71
N GLU A 45 21.17 11.23 7.01
CA GLU A 45 21.27 11.00 5.57
C GLU A 45 21.16 9.50 5.24
N LYS A 46 21.85 8.63 5.99
CA LYS A 46 21.76 7.17 5.80
C LYS A 46 20.34 6.65 6.05
N ILE A 47 19.66 7.15 7.10
CA ILE A 47 18.27 6.81 7.39
C ILE A 47 17.36 7.25 6.24
N TYR A 48 17.51 8.49 5.77
CA TYR A 48 16.74 9.02 4.64
C TYR A 48 16.93 8.19 3.36
N GLN A 49 18.18 7.85 3.01
CA GLN A 49 18.46 7.03 1.83
C GLN A 49 17.88 5.61 1.95
N SER A 50 17.96 5.01 3.13
CA SER A 50 17.33 3.70 3.40
C SER A 50 15.81 3.77 3.21
N ALA A 51 15.17 4.79 3.77
CA ALA A 51 13.73 5.03 3.61
C ALA A 51 13.35 5.25 2.13
N CYS A 52 14.14 6.01 1.39
CA CYS A 52 13.96 6.18 -0.06
C CYS A 52 14.05 4.86 -0.83
N ASN A 53 14.93 3.93 -0.43
CA ASN A 53 15.04 2.64 -1.10
C ASN A 53 13.82 1.74 -0.82
N ILE A 54 13.27 1.77 0.40
CA ILE A 54 12.01 1.08 0.72
C ILE A 54 10.84 1.65 -0.10
N LEU A 55 10.77 2.98 -0.22
CA LEU A 55 9.71 3.65 -0.97
C LEU A 55 9.80 3.33 -2.47
N LYS A 56 11.02 3.22 -3.04
CA LYS A 56 11.20 2.75 -4.42
C LYS A 56 10.67 1.33 -4.60
N ASP A 57 11.01 0.43 -3.67
CA ASP A 57 10.54 -0.95 -3.68
C ASP A 57 9.00 -1.04 -3.59
N TYR A 58 8.36 -0.24 -2.73
CA TYR A 58 6.89 -0.10 -2.70
C TYR A 58 6.33 0.24 -4.08
N LYS A 59 6.90 1.26 -4.73
CA LYS A 59 6.45 1.71 -6.04
C LYS A 59 6.62 0.62 -7.10
N GLU A 60 7.75 -0.09 -7.08
CA GLU A 60 8.03 -1.23 -7.97
C GLU A 60 7.08 -2.41 -7.74
N HIS A 61 6.56 -2.57 -6.52
CA HIS A 61 5.56 -3.56 -6.14
C HIS A 61 4.11 -3.10 -6.38
N GLY A 62 3.91 -1.92 -6.98
CA GLY A 62 2.58 -1.42 -7.33
C GLY A 62 1.80 -0.80 -6.17
N ILE A 63 2.46 -0.52 -5.05
CA ILE A 63 1.90 0.29 -3.96
C ILE A 63 1.60 1.69 -4.48
N THR A 64 0.36 2.14 -4.28
CA THR A 64 -0.13 3.43 -4.80
C THR A 64 -0.21 4.49 -3.71
N THR A 65 -0.29 4.08 -2.45
CA THR A 65 -0.48 4.97 -1.29
C THR A 65 0.55 4.64 -0.22
N LEU A 66 1.01 5.65 0.51
CA LEU A 66 1.92 5.45 1.65
C LEU A 66 1.11 5.60 2.93
N CYS A 67 1.28 4.69 3.90
CA CYS A 67 0.72 4.88 5.23
C CYS A 67 1.84 4.82 6.27
N LEU A 68 2.26 6.00 6.73
CA LEU A 68 3.42 6.17 7.58
C LEU A 68 3.02 6.39 9.02
N HIS A 69 3.82 5.89 9.94
CA HIS A 69 3.68 6.07 11.37
C HIS A 69 4.52 7.27 11.83
N SER A 70 4.03 8.05 12.79
CA SER A 70 4.81 9.13 13.44
C SER A 70 5.85 8.55 14.40
N PRO A 71 6.84 9.32 14.86
CA PRO A 71 7.65 8.96 16.01
C PRO A 71 6.77 8.62 17.23
N PHE A 72 7.22 7.65 18.04
CA PHE A 72 6.52 7.25 19.27
C PHE A 72 6.57 8.33 20.37
N VAL A 73 7.55 9.22 20.29
CA VAL A 73 7.80 10.28 21.26
C VAL A 73 7.79 11.62 20.54
N LEU A 74 7.01 12.56 21.07
CA LEU A 74 7.05 13.94 20.60
C LEU A 74 8.37 14.59 21.01
N ILE A 75 9.21 14.88 20.03
CA ILE A 75 10.41 15.71 20.20
C ILE A 75 10.06 17.14 19.81
N THR A 76 10.47 18.11 20.61
CA THR A 76 10.29 19.54 20.33
C THR A 76 11.61 20.19 19.92
N LYS A 77 11.52 21.25 19.13
CA LYS A 77 12.64 22.14 18.84
C LYS A 77 12.91 23.06 20.05
N GLU A 78 13.97 23.86 19.98
CA GLU A 78 14.34 24.84 21.02
C GLU A 78 13.23 25.86 21.29
N ASP A 79 12.42 26.19 20.28
CA ASP A 79 11.27 27.10 20.38
C ASP A 79 10.00 26.45 20.97
N GLY A 80 10.08 25.17 21.37
CA GLY A 80 8.96 24.41 21.93
C GLY A 80 7.99 23.85 20.90
N THR A 81 8.17 24.10 19.60
CA THR A 81 7.31 23.53 18.56
C THR A 81 7.65 22.07 18.27
N PRO A 82 6.68 21.25 17.80
CA PRO A 82 6.95 19.88 17.34
C PRO A 82 8.05 19.81 16.27
N ASN A 83 8.98 18.87 16.42
CA ASN A 83 9.90 18.47 15.37
C ASN A 83 9.17 17.48 14.44
N LEU A 84 9.00 17.88 13.18
CA LEU A 84 8.22 17.15 12.16
C LEU A 84 9.09 16.71 10.96
N GLU A 85 10.41 16.56 11.19
CA GLU A 85 11.35 16.20 10.13
C GLU A 85 11.03 14.84 9.49
N ASP A 86 10.42 13.91 10.22
CA ASP A 86 9.98 12.61 9.72
C ASP A 86 8.98 12.77 8.54
N ILE A 87 7.89 13.51 8.75
CA ILE A 87 6.85 13.68 7.73
C ILE A 87 7.31 14.61 6.60
N PHE A 88 8.14 15.61 6.89
CA PHE A 88 8.71 16.47 5.85
C PHE A 88 9.68 15.71 4.95
N ALA A 89 10.51 14.84 5.52
CA ALA A 89 11.38 13.96 4.77
C ALA A 89 10.57 12.97 3.92
N ALA A 90 9.53 12.36 4.50
CA ALA A 90 8.63 11.47 3.75
C ALA A 90 7.99 12.17 2.54
N LEU A 91 7.51 13.40 2.69
CA LEU A 91 6.95 14.19 1.59
C LEU A 91 7.96 14.49 0.49
N ARG A 92 9.22 14.81 0.86
CA ARG A 92 10.32 15.00 -0.11
C ARG A 92 10.63 13.70 -0.85
N ALA A 93 10.82 12.60 -0.12
CA ALA A 93 11.11 11.29 -0.69
C ALA A 93 10.00 10.81 -1.63
N ALA A 94 8.73 10.94 -1.22
CA ALA A 94 7.59 10.58 -2.05
C ALA A 94 7.56 11.36 -3.36
N LYS A 95 7.86 12.66 -3.32
CA LYS A 95 7.99 13.50 -4.52
C LYS A 95 9.17 13.09 -5.40
N GLU A 96 10.35 12.90 -4.82
CA GLU A 96 11.58 12.51 -5.53
C GLU A 96 11.43 11.18 -6.25
N ILE A 97 10.78 10.20 -5.61
CA ILE A 97 10.51 8.87 -6.17
C ILE A 97 9.33 8.91 -7.16
N GLY A 98 8.50 9.95 -7.09
CA GLY A 98 7.35 10.16 -7.95
C GLY A 98 6.14 9.29 -7.56
N PHE A 99 5.86 9.16 -6.26
CA PHE A 99 4.56 8.71 -5.79
C PHE A 99 3.50 9.76 -6.13
N LYS A 100 2.42 9.31 -6.75
CA LYS A 100 1.30 10.18 -7.17
C LYS A 100 0.07 10.03 -6.29
N GLY A 101 -0.03 8.94 -5.53
CA GLY A 101 -1.11 8.73 -4.58
C GLY A 101 -0.88 9.53 -3.30
N ARG A 102 -1.73 9.29 -2.31
CA ARG A 102 -1.78 10.06 -1.07
C ARG A 102 -0.79 9.51 -0.04
N ILE A 103 -0.47 10.33 0.96
CA ILE A 103 0.19 9.87 2.18
C ILE A 103 -0.84 9.86 3.29
N ILE A 104 -1.11 8.71 3.87
CA ILE A 104 -1.80 8.58 5.15
C ILE A 104 -0.74 8.67 6.25
N TRP A 105 -0.94 9.55 7.22
CA TRP A 105 0.00 9.69 8.34
C TRP A 105 -0.69 9.45 9.67
N TYR A 106 -0.28 8.37 10.34
CA TYR A 106 -0.70 8.09 11.70
C TYR A 106 0.10 8.93 12.68
N MET A 107 -0.57 9.88 13.34
CA MET A 107 0.08 10.85 14.23
C MET A 107 -0.38 10.75 15.68
N GLY A 108 -1.03 9.65 16.07
CA GLY A 108 -1.66 9.53 17.38
C GLY A 108 -0.71 9.71 18.56
N HIS A 109 0.55 9.30 18.39
CA HIS A 109 1.58 9.46 19.42
C HIS A 109 1.92 10.92 19.70
N LEU A 110 1.93 11.77 18.66
CA LEU A 110 2.27 13.19 18.79
C LEU A 110 1.18 13.97 19.52
N ILE A 111 -0.06 13.50 19.47
CA ILE A 111 -1.24 14.17 20.04
C ILE A 111 -1.87 13.42 21.23
N GLN A 112 -1.19 12.42 21.80
CA GLN A 112 -1.64 11.63 22.95
C GLN A 112 -2.98 10.90 22.73
N THR A 113 -3.15 10.21 21.62
CA THR A 113 -4.39 9.45 21.28
C THR A 113 -4.12 7.96 21.02
N SER A 114 -2.87 7.52 21.18
CA SER A 114 -2.48 6.12 21.01
C SER A 114 -3.12 5.20 22.06
N LYS A 115 -3.10 3.90 21.77
CA LYS A 115 -3.63 2.83 22.64
C LYS A 115 -3.05 2.95 24.06
N ALA A 116 -3.84 2.57 25.07
CA ALA A 116 -3.56 2.80 26.50
C ALA A 116 -2.20 2.28 27.01
N LYS A 117 -1.59 1.31 26.31
CA LYS A 117 -0.31 0.67 26.65
C LYS A 117 0.88 1.25 25.88
N HIS A 118 0.65 2.13 24.91
CA HIS A 118 1.72 2.67 24.05
C HIS A 118 2.23 4.02 24.56
N PRO A 119 3.43 4.46 24.14
CA PRO A 119 3.84 5.85 24.27
C PRO A 119 2.80 6.79 23.64
N GLY A 120 2.66 8.02 24.15
CA GLY A 120 1.65 8.94 23.61
C GLY A 120 0.20 8.44 23.79
N ASN A 121 -0.09 7.74 24.90
CA ASN A 121 -1.41 7.17 25.12
C ASN A 121 -2.47 8.17 25.61
N ILE A 122 -3.71 7.83 25.26
CA ILE A 122 -4.94 8.57 25.58
C ILE A 122 -5.11 8.99 27.04
N LYS A 123 -4.52 8.30 28.02
CA LYS A 123 -4.75 8.59 29.46
C LYS A 123 -4.31 9.98 29.89
N ARG A 124 -3.45 10.62 29.08
CA ARG A 124 -2.94 11.99 29.30
C ARG A 124 -3.52 12.99 28.31
N PHE A 125 -4.58 12.61 27.60
CA PHE A 125 -5.22 13.52 26.67
C PHE A 125 -5.95 14.62 27.44
N GLU A 126 -5.56 15.83 27.11
CA GLU A 126 -6.11 17.07 27.64
C GLU A 126 -6.43 17.98 26.46
N GLU A 127 -7.71 18.28 26.23
CA GLU A 127 -8.16 19.03 25.05
C GLU A 127 -7.43 20.37 24.90
N GLY A 128 -7.24 21.10 26.01
CA GLY A 128 -6.56 22.40 26.03
C GLY A 128 -5.09 22.38 25.63
N ILE A 129 -4.45 21.20 25.63
CA ILE A 129 -3.05 21.02 25.22
C ILE A 129 -2.97 20.34 23.84
N HIS A 130 -3.76 19.29 23.65
CA HIS A 130 -3.59 18.38 22.51
C HIS A 130 -4.34 18.82 21.26
N LEU A 131 -5.48 19.51 21.39
CA LEU A 131 -6.16 20.08 20.22
C LEU A 131 -5.38 21.25 19.60
N PRO A 132 -4.82 22.21 20.37
CA PRO A 132 -3.93 23.21 19.78
C PRO A 132 -2.74 22.59 19.06
N ARG A 133 -2.14 21.53 19.63
CA ARG A 133 -1.06 20.78 18.98
C ARG A 133 -1.51 20.10 17.70
N LEU A 134 -2.67 19.43 17.70
CA LEU A 134 -3.26 18.83 16.50
C LEU A 134 -3.44 19.86 15.39
N LYS A 135 -4.01 21.03 15.72
CA LYS A 135 -4.21 22.13 14.76
C LYS A 135 -2.89 22.58 14.16
N TYR A 136 -1.90 22.86 15.02
CA TYR A 136 -0.56 23.26 14.59
C TYR A 136 0.06 22.23 13.63
N ILE A 137 0.03 20.95 13.97
CA ILE A 137 0.59 19.87 13.14
C ILE A 137 -0.12 19.81 11.79
N VAL A 138 -1.45 19.80 11.77
CA VAL A 138 -2.25 19.70 10.54
C VAL A 138 -1.99 20.88 9.62
N GLU A 139 -2.02 22.11 10.14
CA GLU A 139 -1.76 23.32 9.37
C GLU A 139 -0.34 23.32 8.80
N THR A 140 0.66 23.02 9.65
CA THR A 140 2.08 23.05 9.25
C THR A 140 2.37 22.01 8.17
N VAL A 141 1.89 20.77 8.33
CA VAL A 141 2.13 19.68 7.36
C VAL A 141 1.38 19.95 6.06
N SER A 142 0.13 20.40 6.13
CA SER A 142 -0.66 20.71 4.93
C SER A 142 -0.05 21.86 4.13
N GLN A 143 0.42 22.91 4.83
CA GLN A 143 1.10 24.03 4.21
C GLN A 143 2.42 23.59 3.55
N TYR A 144 3.25 22.83 4.27
CA TYR A 144 4.50 22.31 3.71
C TYR A 144 4.27 21.46 2.46
N ALA A 145 3.30 20.53 2.48
CA ALA A 145 2.96 19.69 1.34
C ALA A 145 2.55 20.53 0.12
N LYS A 146 1.73 21.57 0.33
CA LYS A 146 1.29 22.51 -0.72
C LYS A 146 2.45 23.31 -1.29
N GLU A 147 3.30 23.89 -0.45
CA GLU A 147 4.44 24.72 -0.86
C GLU A 147 5.49 23.93 -1.64
N HIS A 148 5.69 22.66 -1.28
CA HIS A 148 6.70 21.81 -1.89
C HIS A 148 6.15 20.93 -3.03
N GLY A 149 4.85 21.04 -3.34
CA GLY A 149 4.20 20.22 -4.36
C GLY A 149 4.31 18.72 -4.09
N GLY A 150 4.26 18.34 -2.80
CA GLY A 150 4.23 16.94 -2.38
C GLY A 150 2.82 16.33 -2.50
N PRO A 151 2.68 15.02 -2.27
CA PRO A 151 1.38 14.38 -2.18
C PRO A 151 0.46 15.00 -1.13
N GLU A 152 -0.85 14.88 -1.33
CA GLU A 152 -1.84 15.21 -0.31
C GLU A 152 -1.66 14.30 0.92
N VAL A 153 -1.75 14.90 2.11
CA VAL A 153 -1.68 14.18 3.40
C VAL A 153 -3.09 13.94 3.93
N ILE A 154 -3.43 12.68 4.18
CA ILE A 154 -4.59 12.25 4.94
C ILE A 154 -4.14 11.97 6.37
N PHE A 155 -4.81 12.60 7.33
CA PHE A 155 -4.47 12.49 8.74
C PHE A 155 -5.22 11.34 9.41
N LEU A 156 -4.48 10.37 9.98
CA LEU A 156 -5.02 9.32 10.85
C LEU A 156 -4.69 9.71 12.31
N PRO A 157 -5.58 10.43 13.00
CA PRO A 157 -5.28 10.92 14.35
C PRO A 157 -5.42 9.83 15.42
N ILE A 158 -6.07 8.71 15.11
CA ILE A 158 -6.35 7.65 16.07
C ILE A 158 -6.55 6.32 15.35
N ASP A 159 -5.97 5.25 15.89
CA ASP A 159 -5.98 3.90 15.31
C ASP A 159 -6.89 2.95 16.10
N GLU A 160 -7.87 2.32 15.46
CA GLU A 160 -8.79 1.35 16.06
C GLU A 160 -9.42 1.87 17.36
N PRO A 161 -10.15 3.00 17.34
CA PRO A 161 -10.75 3.54 18.55
C PRO A 161 -11.87 2.63 19.10
N GLY A 162 -12.34 1.65 18.32
CA GLY A 162 -13.32 0.66 18.73
C GLY A 162 -12.74 -0.56 19.47
N ASP A 163 -11.41 -0.73 19.50
CA ASP A 163 -10.77 -1.87 20.16
C ASP A 163 -10.95 -1.81 21.69
N SER A 164 -11.98 -2.52 22.16
CA SER A 164 -12.33 -2.59 23.58
C SER A 164 -11.23 -3.18 24.47
N TYR A 165 -10.29 -3.97 23.93
CA TYR A 165 -9.14 -4.48 24.68
C TYR A 165 -8.08 -3.40 24.94
N GLN A 166 -8.12 -2.31 24.18
CA GLN A 166 -7.11 -1.25 24.22
C GLN A 166 -7.70 0.13 24.53
N ASP A 167 -9.03 0.23 24.62
CA ASP A 167 -9.80 1.38 25.06
C ASP A 167 -10.70 1.06 26.27
N PHE A 168 -10.10 0.59 27.36
CA PHE A 168 -10.82 0.14 28.58
C PHE A 168 -11.81 1.15 29.18
N GLN A 169 -11.65 2.44 28.87
CA GLN A 169 -12.51 3.52 29.38
C GLN A 169 -13.32 4.18 28.26
N ASN A 170 -13.33 3.61 27.06
CA ASN A 170 -14.02 4.14 25.88
C ASN A 170 -13.57 5.57 25.48
N GLN A 171 -12.45 6.04 26.03
CA GLN A 171 -11.95 7.41 25.85
C GLN A 171 -11.55 7.66 24.40
N ARG A 172 -10.91 6.69 23.74
CA ARG A 172 -10.46 6.81 22.36
C ARG A 172 -11.67 6.93 21.44
N ARG A 173 -12.69 6.10 21.66
CA ARG A 173 -13.97 6.19 20.93
C ARG A 173 -14.65 7.55 21.15
N GLU A 174 -14.71 8.04 22.38
CA GLU A 174 -15.38 9.29 22.73
C GLU A 174 -14.71 10.53 22.12
N ILE A 175 -13.37 10.59 22.10
CA ILE A 175 -12.67 11.76 21.54
C ILE A 175 -12.57 11.72 20.00
N THR A 176 -12.82 10.57 19.37
CA THR A 176 -12.65 10.40 17.91
C THR A 176 -13.43 11.46 17.11
N PRO A 177 -14.75 11.70 17.33
CA PRO A 177 -15.48 12.72 16.60
C PRO A 177 -14.88 14.13 16.73
N LEU A 178 -14.33 14.46 17.91
CA LEU A 178 -13.69 15.75 18.18
C LEU A 178 -12.39 15.91 17.37
N LEU A 179 -11.55 14.88 17.32
CA LEU A 179 -10.32 14.88 16.51
C LEU A 179 -10.64 15.03 15.02
N LEU A 180 -11.56 14.21 14.50
CA LEU A 180 -11.95 14.21 13.09
C LEU A 180 -12.58 15.55 12.69
N LYS A 181 -13.45 16.11 13.53
CA LYS A 181 -14.04 17.43 13.30
C LYS A 181 -12.97 18.51 13.29
N THR A 182 -12.03 18.48 14.23
CA THR A 182 -10.94 19.47 14.30
C THR A 182 -10.10 19.49 13.03
N ILE A 183 -9.75 18.32 12.47
CA ILE A 183 -9.00 18.23 11.21
C ILE A 183 -9.83 18.74 10.03
N LYS A 184 -11.12 18.35 9.95
CA LYS A 184 -12.02 18.78 8.87
C LYS A 184 -12.30 20.28 8.88
N ASP A 185 -12.42 20.89 10.06
CA ASP A 185 -12.61 22.34 10.21
C ASP A 185 -11.40 23.14 9.67
N LEU A 186 -10.22 22.53 9.60
CA LEU A 186 -9.01 23.09 8.97
C LEU A 186 -8.93 22.82 7.46
N GLY A 187 -9.94 22.17 6.88
CA GLY A 187 -9.98 21.82 5.45
C GLY A 187 -9.12 20.61 5.06
N ALA A 188 -8.63 19.82 6.02
CA ALA A 188 -7.81 18.64 5.76
C ALA A 188 -8.63 17.34 5.73
N GLN A 189 -8.10 16.32 5.03
CA GLN A 189 -8.70 14.99 4.98
C GLN A 189 -8.27 14.14 6.18
N THR A 190 -9.12 13.17 6.54
CA THR A 190 -8.83 12.25 7.64
C THR A 190 -9.23 10.83 7.31
N MET A 191 -8.51 9.86 7.88
CA MET A 191 -8.81 8.44 7.87
C MET A 191 -9.08 7.96 9.29
N LEU A 192 -9.83 6.87 9.41
CA LEU A 192 -10.02 6.12 10.64
C LEU A 192 -9.87 4.63 10.33
N THR A 193 -9.21 3.87 11.20
CA THR A 193 -9.24 2.40 11.19
C THR A 193 -10.36 1.93 12.11
N ASN A 194 -11.21 1.02 11.64
CA ASN A 194 -12.30 0.42 12.41
C ASN A 194 -12.61 -0.96 11.83
N ASP A 195 -13.20 -1.85 12.63
CA ASP A 195 -13.53 -3.23 12.27
C ASP A 195 -14.48 -3.32 11.06
N ASP A 196 -15.25 -2.26 10.79
CA ASP A 196 -16.16 -2.19 9.63
C ASP A 196 -15.44 -1.95 8.29
N TYR A 197 -14.15 -1.61 8.29
CA TYR A 197 -13.38 -1.37 7.06
C TYR A 197 -12.87 -2.67 6.45
N ARG A 198 -13.50 -3.08 5.34
CA ARG A 198 -13.09 -4.24 4.51
C ARG A 198 -11.76 -4.07 3.74
N LEU A 199 -11.01 -3.01 4.03
CA LEU A 199 -9.76 -2.64 3.34
C LEU A 199 -8.51 -3.20 4.04
N PHE A 200 -8.70 -4.00 5.10
CA PHE A 200 -7.64 -4.39 6.01
C PHE A 200 -7.64 -5.91 6.25
N ASP A 201 -6.56 -6.57 5.83
CA ASP A 201 -6.30 -7.98 6.09
C ASP A 201 -4.89 -8.12 6.67
N ASN A 202 -4.81 -8.41 7.97
CA ASN A 202 -3.54 -8.62 8.65
C ASN A 202 -2.95 -9.99 8.41
N ASP A 203 -3.77 -10.98 8.06
CA ASP A 203 -3.31 -12.35 7.92
C ASP A 203 -2.22 -12.45 6.86
N VAL A 204 -2.30 -11.65 5.78
CA VAL A 204 -1.23 -11.53 4.78
C VAL A 204 0.14 -11.28 5.42
N THR A 205 0.25 -10.40 6.41
CA THR A 205 1.51 -10.00 7.04
C THR A 205 1.84 -10.83 8.28
N THR A 206 0.86 -11.21 9.10
CA THR A 206 1.08 -11.74 10.45
C THR A 206 0.96 -13.26 10.58
N GLU A 207 -0.01 -13.88 9.90
CA GLU A 207 -0.41 -15.27 10.18
C GLU A 207 -0.22 -16.20 8.97
N CYS A 208 -0.61 -15.74 7.78
CA CYS A 208 -0.62 -16.54 6.57
C CYS A 208 0.77 -16.59 5.92
N LEU A 209 1.38 -17.78 5.88
CA LEU A 209 2.66 -17.99 5.20
C LEU A 209 2.52 -18.28 3.70
N ASN A 210 1.32 -18.60 3.23
CA ASN A 210 1.05 -18.95 1.84
C ASN A 210 1.07 -17.71 0.91
N PRO A 211 2.02 -17.58 -0.04
CA PRO A 211 2.03 -16.45 -0.97
C PRO A 211 0.78 -16.37 -1.85
N THR A 212 0.15 -17.51 -2.11
CA THR A 212 -1.10 -17.61 -2.88
C THR A 212 -2.24 -16.81 -2.25
N TYR A 213 -2.31 -16.80 -0.91
CA TYR A 213 -3.26 -15.97 -0.16
C TYR A 213 -3.01 -14.49 -0.40
N ALA A 214 -1.76 -14.04 -0.26
CA ALA A 214 -1.38 -12.64 -0.47
C ALA A 214 -1.72 -12.16 -1.90
N ARG A 215 -1.41 -12.98 -2.91
CA ARG A 215 -1.78 -12.71 -4.31
C ARG A 215 -3.29 -12.63 -4.51
N TYR A 216 -4.06 -13.52 -3.88
CA TYR A 216 -5.52 -13.49 -3.93
C TYR A 216 -6.07 -12.21 -3.30
N ILE A 217 -5.65 -11.87 -2.09
CA ILE A 217 -6.15 -10.74 -1.30
C ILE A 217 -5.90 -9.40 -2.03
N TYR A 218 -4.66 -9.16 -2.45
CA TYR A 218 -4.27 -7.92 -3.16
C TYR A 218 -4.71 -7.86 -4.62
N GLY A 219 -5.15 -8.99 -5.20
CA GLY A 219 -5.63 -9.07 -6.57
C GLY A 219 -7.13 -9.28 -6.67
N TYR A 220 -7.53 -10.55 -6.77
CA TYR A 220 -8.90 -10.92 -7.10
C TYR A 220 -9.89 -10.60 -5.97
N TYR A 221 -9.54 -10.76 -4.69
CA TYR A 221 -10.45 -10.38 -3.60
C TYR A 221 -10.78 -8.90 -3.65
N THR A 222 -9.75 -8.05 -3.77
CA THR A 222 -9.88 -6.59 -3.88
C THR A 222 -10.81 -6.21 -5.03
N TRP A 223 -10.59 -6.81 -6.19
CA TRP A 223 -11.43 -6.60 -7.37
C TRP A 223 -12.88 -7.07 -7.19
N MET A 224 -13.08 -8.33 -6.78
CA MET A 224 -14.39 -8.96 -6.72
C MET A 224 -15.31 -8.34 -5.67
N ASN A 225 -14.74 -7.83 -4.58
CA ASN A 225 -15.49 -7.20 -3.51
C ASN A 225 -15.70 -5.69 -3.72
N GLY A 226 -15.13 -5.12 -4.79
CA GLY A 226 -15.32 -3.70 -5.13
C GLY A 226 -14.83 -2.74 -4.05
N VAL A 227 -13.76 -3.12 -3.34
CA VAL A 227 -13.18 -2.28 -2.29
C VAL A 227 -12.19 -1.27 -2.89
N ASP A 228 -12.08 -0.09 -2.27
CA ASP A 228 -11.25 1.02 -2.74
C ASP A 228 -9.73 0.85 -2.47
N GLY A 229 -9.28 -0.37 -2.21
CA GLY A 229 -7.90 -0.63 -1.81
C GLY A 229 -7.70 -1.92 -1.03
N MET A 230 -6.45 -2.16 -0.66
CA MET A 230 -6.07 -3.24 0.24
C MET A 230 -4.83 -2.85 1.04
N SER A 231 -4.84 -3.20 2.32
CA SER A 231 -3.74 -2.96 3.22
C SER A 231 -3.59 -4.07 4.25
N SER A 232 -2.36 -4.19 4.76
CA SER A 232 -1.98 -5.13 5.81
C SER A 232 -1.01 -4.41 6.76
N TRP A 233 -1.12 -4.70 8.06
CA TRP A 233 -0.13 -4.26 9.04
C TRP A 233 0.91 -5.35 9.26
N THR A 234 2.19 -5.17 8.96
CA THR A 234 2.88 -4.02 8.36
C THR A 234 4.04 -4.56 7.51
N PHE A 235 4.85 -3.68 6.89
CA PHE A 235 5.90 -4.10 5.95
C PHE A 235 7.08 -4.80 6.63
N GLN A 236 7.65 -4.14 7.65
CA GLN A 236 8.81 -4.60 8.41
C GLN A 236 8.64 -4.15 9.86
N ASN A 237 8.52 -5.10 10.79
CA ASN A 237 8.42 -4.77 12.21
C ASN A 237 9.02 -5.88 13.09
N THR A 238 9.91 -5.45 13.99
CA THR A 238 10.54 -6.28 15.02
C THR A 238 9.75 -6.36 16.31
N GLN A 239 8.56 -5.75 16.41
CA GLN A 239 7.77 -5.68 17.64
C GLN A 239 7.51 -7.05 18.29
N ASN A 240 7.48 -8.13 17.49
CA ASN A 240 7.36 -9.51 17.96
C ASN A 240 8.63 -10.37 17.73
N ALA A 241 9.70 -9.77 17.20
CA ALA A 241 10.95 -10.44 16.90
C ALA A 241 11.71 -10.77 18.19
N ARG A 242 12.12 -12.02 18.35
CA ARG A 242 13.04 -12.44 19.41
C ARG A 242 14.22 -13.17 18.80
N GLY A 243 15.30 -12.44 18.53
CA GLY A 243 16.53 -13.00 17.97
C GLY A 243 16.80 -12.57 16.54
N LEU A 244 17.49 -13.42 15.78
CA LEU A 244 17.85 -13.11 14.40
C LEU A 244 16.61 -13.18 13.50
N PRO A 245 16.36 -12.16 12.66
CA PRO A 245 15.31 -12.20 11.65
C PRO A 245 15.32 -13.52 10.84
N GLY A 246 14.20 -14.24 10.83
CA GLY A 246 14.06 -15.52 10.13
C GLY A 246 14.70 -16.73 10.86
N GLY A 247 15.12 -16.56 12.11
CA GLY A 247 15.59 -17.65 12.96
C GLY A 247 14.46 -18.60 13.36
N ALA A 248 14.75 -19.91 13.41
CA ALA A 248 13.81 -20.93 13.89
C ALA A 248 13.75 -20.95 15.44
N ASP A 249 13.39 -19.84 16.07
CA ASP A 249 13.28 -19.77 17.53
C ASP A 249 11.90 -20.28 18.05
N PHE A 250 10.99 -20.61 17.12
CA PHE A 250 9.66 -21.21 17.33
C PHE A 250 8.74 -20.41 18.28
N ARG A 251 9.03 -19.13 18.57
CA ARG A 251 8.31 -18.38 19.63
C ARG A 251 7.82 -16.98 19.22
N GLY A 252 7.77 -16.70 17.93
CA GLY A 252 7.08 -15.56 17.32
C GLY A 252 7.44 -15.47 15.83
N SER A 253 6.50 -15.10 14.96
CA SER A 253 6.85 -14.74 13.58
C SER A 253 7.35 -13.30 13.58
N ASP A 254 8.56 -13.08 13.06
CA ASP A 254 8.95 -11.74 12.67
C ASP A 254 7.99 -11.26 11.57
N ILE A 255 7.55 -10.00 11.65
CA ILE A 255 6.65 -9.43 10.64
C ILE A 255 7.54 -8.78 9.57
N TYR A 256 8.03 -9.59 8.63
CA TYR A 256 8.80 -9.14 7.48
C TYR A 256 8.15 -9.62 6.18
N LEU A 257 7.53 -8.69 5.44
CA LEU A 257 7.20 -8.93 4.02
C LEU A 257 8.45 -8.89 3.15
N ALA A 258 9.42 -8.08 3.51
CA ALA A 258 10.75 -8.06 2.91
C ALA A 258 11.80 -7.96 4.01
N TYR A 259 12.99 -8.51 3.79
CA TYR A 259 14.09 -8.40 4.76
C TYR A 259 14.84 -7.08 4.57
N PRO A 260 15.34 -6.44 5.64
CA PRO A 260 16.11 -5.20 5.53
C PRO A 260 17.52 -5.47 4.94
N ASP A 261 17.97 -4.64 4.00
CA ASP A 261 19.36 -4.55 3.53
C ASP A 261 19.69 -3.07 3.25
N PRO A 262 20.94 -2.60 3.53
CA PRO A 262 21.32 -1.21 3.31
C PRO A 262 21.12 -0.68 1.88
N ARG A 263 21.04 -1.56 0.88
CA ARG A 263 20.83 -1.21 -0.53
C ARG A 263 19.36 -1.20 -0.95
N GLY A 264 18.46 -1.57 -0.03
CA GLY A 264 17.02 -1.73 -0.29
C GLY A 264 16.52 -3.07 0.24
N PRO A 265 15.20 -3.22 0.43
CA PRO A 265 14.64 -4.44 0.97
C PRO A 265 14.89 -5.66 0.05
N ILE A 266 15.13 -6.82 0.65
CA ILE A 266 15.21 -8.11 -0.05
C ILE A 266 13.81 -8.72 -0.06
N ALA A 267 13.19 -8.76 -1.24
CA ALA A 267 11.83 -9.26 -1.41
C ALA A 267 11.69 -10.73 -0.98
N THR A 268 10.59 -11.05 -0.28
CA THR A 268 10.18 -12.43 -0.04
C THR A 268 9.22 -12.90 -1.13
N LEU A 269 8.98 -14.21 -1.23
CA LEU A 269 7.95 -14.75 -2.11
C LEU A 269 6.56 -14.16 -1.84
N LYS A 270 6.28 -13.77 -0.60
CA LYS A 270 4.99 -13.18 -0.24
C LYS A 270 4.86 -11.75 -0.77
N TRP A 271 5.94 -10.97 -0.71
CA TRP A 271 5.97 -9.62 -1.25
C TRP A 271 5.85 -9.60 -2.77
N GLU A 272 6.57 -10.51 -3.45
CA GLU A 272 6.41 -10.72 -4.88
C GLU A 272 4.99 -11.17 -5.25
N ALA A 273 4.36 -12.01 -4.42
CA ALA A 273 2.97 -12.42 -4.63
C ALA A 273 1.97 -11.27 -4.48
N ILE A 274 2.21 -10.30 -3.58
CA ILE A 274 1.42 -9.06 -3.50
C ILE A 274 1.54 -8.28 -4.81
N ARG A 275 2.77 -8.06 -5.31
CA ARG A 275 3.01 -7.39 -6.61
C ARG A 275 2.26 -8.09 -7.74
N GLU A 276 2.36 -9.42 -7.81
CA GLU A 276 1.64 -10.20 -8.80
C GLU A 276 0.11 -10.09 -8.68
N GLY A 277 -0.43 -10.00 -7.47
CA GLY A 277 -1.86 -9.82 -7.22
C GLY A 277 -2.34 -8.45 -7.69
N ILE A 278 -1.59 -7.40 -7.36
CA ILE A 278 -1.84 -6.03 -7.84
C ILE A 278 -1.83 -6.00 -9.38
N ASP A 279 -0.84 -6.64 -10.01
CA ASP A 279 -0.73 -6.74 -11.47
C ASP A 279 -1.91 -7.50 -12.09
N ASP A 280 -2.39 -8.57 -11.44
CA ASP A 280 -3.57 -9.30 -11.90
C ASP A 280 -4.83 -8.41 -11.88
N HIS A 281 -5.01 -7.59 -10.83
CA HIS A 281 -6.11 -6.61 -10.80
C HIS A 281 -5.93 -5.54 -11.88
N LYS A 282 -4.71 -5.06 -12.13
CA LYS A 282 -4.43 -4.11 -13.22
C LYS A 282 -4.79 -4.70 -14.59
N LEU A 283 -4.55 -5.99 -14.84
CA LEU A 283 -4.97 -6.68 -16.05
C LEU A 283 -6.50 -6.71 -16.20
N VAL A 284 -7.22 -7.05 -15.13
CA VAL A 284 -8.69 -7.01 -15.11
C VAL A 284 -9.19 -5.60 -15.46
N HIS A 285 -8.59 -4.57 -14.86
CA HIS A 285 -8.92 -3.17 -15.16
C HIS A 285 -8.66 -2.81 -16.64
N GLN A 286 -7.50 -3.21 -17.19
CA GLN A 286 -7.16 -2.96 -18.58
C GLN A 286 -8.17 -3.61 -19.54
N LEU A 287 -8.58 -4.86 -19.29
CA LEU A 287 -9.63 -5.52 -20.06
C LEU A 287 -10.96 -4.77 -19.95
N GLY A 288 -11.36 -4.37 -18.75
CA GLY A 288 -12.57 -3.56 -18.50
C GLY A 288 -12.60 -2.27 -19.33
N LYS A 289 -11.46 -1.55 -19.43
CA LYS A 289 -11.33 -0.35 -20.28
C LYS A 289 -11.60 -0.66 -21.76
N ARG A 290 -11.12 -1.80 -22.28
CA ARG A 290 -11.35 -2.19 -23.69
C ARG A 290 -12.80 -2.60 -23.92
N ILE A 291 -13.39 -3.37 -23.00
CA ILE A 291 -14.83 -3.74 -23.04
C ILE A 291 -15.68 -2.47 -23.16
N GLN A 292 -15.44 -1.46 -22.32
CA GLN A 292 -16.20 -0.21 -22.38
C GLN A 292 -16.07 0.51 -23.73
N LYS A 293 -14.87 0.52 -24.33
CA LYS A 293 -14.65 1.11 -25.66
C LYS A 293 -15.41 0.35 -26.75
N LEU A 294 -15.33 -0.98 -26.75
CA LEU A 294 -16.04 -1.84 -27.69
C LEU A 294 -17.56 -1.63 -27.61
N LYS A 295 -18.12 -1.56 -26.40
CA LYS A 295 -19.55 -1.28 -26.19
C LYS A 295 -19.99 0.06 -26.79
N ARG A 296 -19.19 1.12 -26.60
CA ARG A 296 -19.49 2.45 -27.19
C ARG A 296 -19.50 2.43 -28.72
N MET A 297 -18.83 1.46 -29.33
CA MET A 297 -18.77 1.26 -30.79
C MET A 297 -19.79 0.23 -31.29
N GLY A 298 -20.67 -0.28 -30.41
CA GLY A 298 -21.65 -1.31 -30.77
C GLY A 298 -21.06 -2.69 -31.07
N ILE A 299 -19.81 -2.95 -30.67
CA ILE A 299 -19.16 -4.25 -30.87
C ILE A 299 -19.54 -5.17 -29.72
N GLN A 300 -19.91 -6.42 -30.03
CA GLN A 300 -20.31 -7.42 -29.04
C GLN A 300 -19.17 -7.74 -28.06
N THR A 301 -19.47 -7.68 -26.75
CA THR A 301 -18.51 -7.90 -25.66
C THR A 301 -18.78 -9.09 -24.76
N SER A 302 -19.86 -9.85 -25.01
CA SER A 302 -20.32 -10.93 -24.11
C SER A 302 -19.19 -11.88 -23.71
N LYS A 303 -18.36 -12.32 -24.65
CA LYS A 303 -17.25 -13.24 -24.35
C LYS A 303 -16.28 -12.74 -23.27
N TYR A 304 -16.02 -11.44 -23.19
CA TYR A 304 -15.10 -10.87 -22.20
C TYR A 304 -15.79 -10.73 -20.84
N GLU A 305 -17.06 -10.34 -20.86
CA GLU A 305 -17.88 -10.19 -19.68
C GLU A 305 -18.16 -11.54 -19.02
N ASP A 306 -18.46 -12.55 -19.83
CA ASP A 306 -18.66 -13.94 -19.39
C ASP A 306 -17.38 -14.50 -18.76
N PHE A 307 -16.22 -14.20 -19.35
CA PHE A 307 -14.93 -14.60 -18.78
C PHE A 307 -14.67 -13.95 -17.41
N LEU A 308 -14.83 -12.63 -17.30
CA LEU A 308 -14.69 -11.93 -16.01
C LEU A 308 -15.72 -12.42 -14.99
N ALA A 309 -16.97 -12.63 -15.39
CA ALA A 309 -18.00 -13.20 -14.54
C ALA A 309 -17.65 -14.62 -14.08
N GLY A 310 -16.98 -15.41 -14.92
CA GLY A 310 -16.47 -16.73 -14.57
C GLY A 310 -15.43 -16.68 -13.45
N ILE A 311 -14.45 -15.76 -13.55
CA ILE A 311 -13.48 -15.54 -12.48
C ILE A 311 -14.17 -15.06 -11.20
N ALA A 312 -15.09 -14.10 -11.31
CA ALA A 312 -15.78 -13.52 -10.15
C ALA A 312 -16.67 -14.51 -9.38
N LYS A 313 -17.11 -15.59 -10.05
CA LYS A 313 -17.92 -16.67 -9.44
C LYS A 313 -17.08 -17.77 -8.81
N LYS A 314 -15.75 -17.70 -8.91
CA LYS A 314 -14.88 -18.73 -8.36
C LYS A 314 -14.88 -18.68 -6.84
N GLU A 315 -15.44 -19.72 -6.24
CA GLU A 315 -15.63 -19.79 -4.79
C GLU A 315 -14.33 -20.12 -4.03
N GLY A 316 -14.34 -19.78 -2.75
CA GLY A 316 -13.27 -20.06 -1.81
C GLY A 316 -12.18 -18.99 -1.76
N THR A 317 -11.33 -19.15 -0.77
CA THR A 317 -10.15 -18.33 -0.48
C THR A 317 -9.00 -19.31 -0.23
N PRO A 318 -7.77 -19.04 -0.72
CA PRO A 318 -6.63 -19.86 -0.33
C PRO A 318 -6.53 -19.97 1.20
N GLY A 319 -6.17 -21.15 1.71
CA GLY A 319 -5.84 -21.33 3.12
C GLY A 319 -4.45 -20.77 3.45
N CYS A 320 -4.23 -20.60 4.75
CA CYS A 320 -3.01 -19.99 5.28
C CYS A 320 -1.79 -20.92 5.20
N LEU A 321 -2.02 -22.23 5.17
CA LEU A 321 -0.96 -23.22 5.12
C LEU A 321 -0.64 -23.61 3.67
N LYS A 322 0.59 -24.06 3.46
CA LYS A 322 1.04 -24.58 2.18
C LYS A 322 0.21 -25.83 1.80
N GLY A 323 -0.27 -25.90 0.57
CA GLY A 323 -1.13 -26.99 0.10
C GLY A 323 -2.63 -26.74 0.30
N GLU A 324 -3.02 -25.64 0.95
CA GLU A 324 -4.43 -25.27 1.16
C GLU A 324 -4.91 -24.25 0.11
N GLU A 325 -4.32 -24.22 -1.08
CA GLU A 325 -4.63 -23.19 -2.09
C GLU A 325 -6.06 -23.29 -2.63
N GLY A 326 -6.68 -24.48 -2.56
CA GLY A 326 -8.02 -24.71 -3.06
C GLY A 326 -8.15 -24.38 -4.55
N ALA A 327 -9.25 -23.73 -4.92
CA ALA A 327 -9.47 -23.31 -6.30
C ALA A 327 -8.46 -22.24 -6.75
N TRP A 328 -7.96 -21.43 -5.83
CA TRP A 328 -7.06 -20.31 -6.08
C TRP A 328 -5.61 -20.76 -5.84
N ASN A 329 -5.04 -21.48 -6.80
CA ASN A 329 -3.66 -21.96 -6.76
C ASN A 329 -2.81 -21.35 -7.89
N SER A 330 -1.50 -21.62 -7.86
CA SER A 330 -0.52 -21.09 -8.82
C SER A 330 -0.87 -21.37 -10.29
N ILE A 331 -1.38 -22.57 -10.59
CA ILE A 331 -1.83 -22.94 -11.94
C ILE A 331 -2.99 -22.04 -12.34
N SER A 332 -4.01 -21.94 -11.50
CA SER A 332 -5.21 -21.17 -11.80
C SER A 332 -4.94 -19.66 -11.94
N PHE A 333 -4.00 -19.12 -11.17
CA PHE A 333 -3.58 -17.73 -11.30
C PHE A 333 -2.88 -17.48 -12.63
N LYS A 334 -1.99 -18.40 -13.04
CA LYS A 334 -1.33 -18.34 -14.32
C LYS A 334 -2.33 -18.43 -15.48
N GLU A 335 -3.25 -19.38 -15.44
CA GLU A 335 -4.30 -19.53 -16.46
C GLU A 335 -5.16 -18.27 -16.59
N ASN A 336 -5.61 -17.71 -15.45
CA ASN A 336 -6.37 -16.47 -15.44
C ASN A 336 -5.56 -15.31 -16.05
N ARG A 337 -4.29 -15.15 -15.67
CA ARG A 337 -3.40 -14.11 -16.20
C ARG A 337 -3.21 -14.26 -17.72
N ASP A 338 -2.90 -15.47 -18.19
CA ASP A 338 -2.68 -15.74 -19.62
C ASP A 338 -3.96 -15.47 -20.44
N HIS A 339 -5.12 -15.88 -19.91
CA HIS A 339 -6.41 -15.61 -20.54
C HIS A 339 -6.76 -14.12 -20.53
N LEU A 340 -6.50 -13.39 -19.44
CA LEU A 340 -6.67 -11.94 -19.38
C LEU A 340 -5.84 -11.23 -20.46
N ILE A 341 -4.56 -11.59 -20.59
CA ILE A 341 -3.66 -11.06 -21.63
C ILE A 341 -4.22 -11.34 -23.02
N SER A 342 -4.61 -12.59 -23.30
CA SER A 342 -5.20 -12.99 -24.58
C SER A 342 -6.47 -12.19 -24.89
N MET A 343 -7.37 -12.01 -23.91
CA MET A 343 -8.60 -11.24 -24.06
C MET A 343 -8.33 -9.75 -24.33
N ILE A 344 -7.30 -9.16 -23.69
CA ILE A 344 -6.90 -7.78 -23.94
C ILE A 344 -6.41 -7.62 -25.39
N LEU A 345 -5.53 -8.51 -25.86
CA LEU A 345 -4.96 -8.45 -27.21
C LEU A 345 -6.03 -8.64 -28.30
N ASP A 346 -6.95 -9.57 -28.09
CA ASP A 346 -8.08 -9.77 -29.00
C ASP A 346 -9.03 -8.54 -28.99
N ALA A 347 -9.34 -7.98 -27.82
CA ALA A 347 -10.17 -6.78 -27.74
C ALA A 347 -9.51 -5.58 -28.44
N GLU A 348 -8.20 -5.42 -28.32
CA GLU A 348 -7.44 -4.39 -29.06
C GLU A 348 -7.46 -4.62 -30.56
N THR A 349 -7.29 -5.86 -31.02
CA THR A 349 -7.36 -6.21 -32.45
C THR A 349 -8.71 -5.83 -33.03
N ARG A 350 -9.81 -6.07 -32.30
CA ARG A 350 -11.16 -5.66 -32.73
C ARG A 350 -11.33 -4.15 -32.79
N LEU A 351 -10.78 -3.41 -31.82
CA LEU A 351 -10.80 -1.95 -31.83
C LEU A 351 -10.05 -1.39 -33.05
N ASP A 352 -8.90 -1.97 -33.38
CA ASP A 352 -8.08 -1.56 -34.52
C ASP A 352 -8.77 -1.85 -35.86
N GLN A 353 -9.38 -3.03 -36.01
CA GLN A 353 -10.17 -3.40 -37.19
C GLN A 353 -11.33 -2.42 -37.45
N HIS A 354 -12.05 -2.02 -36.39
CA HIS A 354 -13.19 -1.11 -36.54
C HIS A 354 -12.76 0.34 -36.80
N THR A 355 -11.62 0.78 -36.26
CA THR A 355 -11.12 2.15 -36.47
C THR A 355 -10.30 2.33 -37.74
N GLY A 356 -10.08 1.26 -38.51
CA GLY A 356 -9.22 1.27 -39.70
C GLY A 356 -7.74 1.52 -39.38
N LYS A 357 -7.33 1.44 -38.11
CA LYS A 357 -5.94 1.57 -37.71
C LYS A 357 -5.22 0.24 -37.93
N SER A 358 -4.35 0.20 -38.94
CA SER A 358 -3.44 -0.93 -39.14
C SER A 358 -2.44 -1.04 -38.00
N MET A 359 -2.22 -2.26 -37.48
CA MET A 359 -1.17 -2.60 -36.50
C MET A 359 0.23 -2.08 -36.88
N ARG A 360 0.51 -1.85 -38.18
CA ARG A 360 1.81 -1.30 -38.63
C ARG A 360 2.09 0.09 -38.08
N SER A 361 1.06 0.90 -37.81
CA SER A 361 1.22 2.28 -37.31
C SER A 361 1.72 2.37 -35.85
N ARG A 362 1.69 1.27 -35.08
CA ARG A 362 2.10 1.28 -33.66
C ARG A 362 3.56 0.91 -33.42
N LYS A 363 4.22 0.17 -34.32
CA LYS A 363 5.64 -0.22 -34.15
C LYS A 363 6.61 0.97 -34.15
N GLU A 364 6.20 2.13 -34.67
CA GLU A 364 7.05 3.33 -34.74
C GLU A 364 7.06 4.16 -33.43
N ASN A 365 6.18 3.87 -32.46
CA ASN A 365 6.04 4.69 -31.25
C ASN A 365 6.40 3.98 -29.93
N THR A 366 6.95 2.77 -29.98
CA THR A 366 7.48 2.11 -28.78
C THR A 366 8.99 2.33 -28.71
N PRO A 367 9.54 2.99 -27.66
CA PRO A 367 10.98 3.12 -27.52
C PRO A 367 11.58 1.72 -27.40
N PHE A 368 12.44 1.34 -28.35
CA PHE A 368 13.32 0.19 -28.19
C PHE A 368 14.25 0.48 -27.01
N ILE A 369 13.96 -0.07 -25.84
CA ILE A 369 14.95 -0.18 -24.77
C ILE A 369 15.88 -1.31 -25.19
N ARG A 370 17.05 -0.97 -25.73
CA ARG A 370 18.16 -1.91 -25.88
C ARG A 370 18.72 -2.14 -24.48
N SER A 371 18.62 -3.38 -23.98
CA SER A 371 19.41 -3.88 -22.86
C SER A 371 20.86 -4.08 -23.27
#